data_AF-A0A8H7T6S8-F1
#
_entry.id   AF-A0A8H7T6S8-F1
#
_cell.length_a   1.000
_cell.length_b   1.000
_cell.length_c   1.000
_cell.angle_alpha   90.00
_cell.angle_beta   90.00
_cell.angle_gamma   90.00
#
_symmetry.space_group_name_H-M   'P 1'
#
loop_
_entity.id
_entity.type
_entity.pdbx_description
1 polymer ?
#
loop_
_entity_poly.entity_id
_entity_poly.type
_entity_poly.pdbx_seq_one_letter_code
_entity_poly.pdbx_strand_id
1 'polypeptide(L)'
;MAEVLGLVGVAASVGQLVQISGTVLISGYGFLLKVTRAPSEMRELLAESAGLNCVLGQLQSLVDSPTSPDDALIPLQELGVFKECQDLLVSIKHSIDVCEQEYGKQMRSLGHRLIWPFKEKEIKEKLQRLTRIRGIISSAIDNNMAMALRRLEVGQIAAHQEIDNISTNLRSQVD
;
A
#
# COMPACT_ATOMS: atom_id res chain seq x y z
N MET A 1 -23.16 -1.89 -14.02
CA MET A 1 -22.43 -0.76 -14.63
C MET A 1 -21.80 0.17 -13.58
N ALA A 2 -22.47 0.50 -12.47
CA ALA A 2 -21.89 1.33 -11.41
C ALA A 2 -20.69 0.68 -10.68
N GLU A 3 -20.77 -0.63 -10.39
CA GLU A 3 -19.69 -1.38 -9.73
C GLU A 3 -18.41 -1.46 -10.58
N VAL A 4 -18.56 -1.66 -11.90
CA VAL A 4 -17.44 -1.70 -12.86
C VAL A 4 -16.74 -0.33 -12.96
N LEU A 5 -17.49 0.77 -12.93
CA LEU A 5 -16.92 2.12 -12.90
C LEU A 5 -16.21 2.42 -11.57
N GLY A 6 -16.74 1.92 -10.45
CA GLY A 6 -16.12 2.03 -9.14
C GLY A 6 -14.76 1.32 -9.10
N LEU A 7 -14.69 0.09 -9.59
CA LEU A 7 -13.48 -0.72 -9.62
C LEU A 7 -12.38 -0.13 -10.51
N VAL A 8 -12.73 0.42 -11.68
CA VAL A 8 -11.76 1.12 -12.55
C VAL A 8 -11.20 2.37 -11.84
N GLY A 9 -12.04 3.10 -11.10
CA GLY A 9 -11.60 4.24 -10.29
C GLY A 9 -10.65 3.83 -9.15
N VAL A 10 -10.94 2.71 -8.47
CA VAL A 10 -10.08 2.15 -7.42
C VAL A 10 -8.76 1.68 -8.00
N ALA A 11 -8.77 0.95 -9.11
CA ALA A 11 -7.57 0.47 -9.79
C ALA A 11 -6.63 1.62 -10.15
N ALA A 12 -7.17 2.68 -10.77
CA ALA A 12 -6.41 3.88 -11.09
C ALA A 12 -5.84 4.56 -9.84
N SER A 13 -6.62 4.60 -8.75
CA SER A 13 -6.19 5.19 -7.48
C SER A 13 -5.03 4.40 -6.87
N VAL A 14 -5.12 3.07 -6.81
CA VAL A 14 -4.05 2.21 -6.29
C VAL A 14 -2.77 2.35 -7.13
N GLY A 15 -2.89 2.31 -8.46
CA GLY A 15 -1.75 2.50 -9.35
C GLY A 15 -1.07 3.87 -9.17
N GLN A 16 -1.86 4.94 -9.01
CA GLN A 16 -1.34 6.27 -8.71
C GLN A 16 -0.61 6.31 -7.36
N LEU A 17 -1.14 5.63 -6.34
CA LEU A 17 -0.53 5.53 -5.01
C LEU A 17 0.82 4.81 -5.06
N VAL A 18 0.92 3.69 -5.79
CA VAL A 18 2.19 2.98 -6.01
C VAL A 18 3.22 3.90 -6.68
N GLN A 19 2.81 4.64 -7.71
CA GLN A 19 3.72 5.54 -8.42
C GLN A 19 4.23 6.69 -7.53
N ILE A 20 3.35 7.33 -6.75
CA ILE A 20 3.74 8.44 -5.89
C ILE A 20 4.59 7.97 -4.71
N SER A 21 4.31 6.81 -4.10
CA SER A 21 5.18 6.24 -3.06
C SER A 21 6.56 5.89 -3.61
N GLY A 22 6.65 5.32 -4.81
CA GLY A 22 7.92 5.10 -5.49
C GLY A 22 8.70 6.41 -5.71
N THR A 23 8.00 7.48 -6.09
CA THR A 23 8.63 8.79 -6.27
C THR A 23 9.14 9.37 -4.94
N VAL A 24 8.39 9.24 -3.86
CA VAL A 24 8.82 9.65 -2.51
C VAL A 24 10.10 8.94 -2.10
N LEU A 25 10.22 7.64 -2.39
CA LEU A 25 11.41 6.87 -2.08
C LEU A 25 12.63 7.34 -2.89
N ILE A 26 12.45 7.55 -4.20
CA ILE A 26 13.53 8.03 -5.07
C ILE A 26 14.02 9.40 -4.61
N SER A 27 13.12 10.37 -4.43
CA SER A 27 13.48 11.72 -3.97
C SER A 27 14.06 11.69 -2.56
N GLY A 28 13.47 10.91 -1.66
CA GLY A 28 13.89 10.83 -0.25
C GLY A 28 15.28 10.24 -0.07
N TYR A 29 15.57 9.09 -0.69
CA TYR A 29 16.90 8.50 -0.64
C TYR A 29 17.92 9.34 -1.41
N GLY A 30 17.53 9.93 -2.55
CA GLY A 30 18.36 10.88 -3.29
C GLY A 30 18.77 12.08 -2.45
N PHE A 31 17.85 12.62 -1.65
CA PHE A 31 18.13 13.70 -0.70
C PHE A 31 19.04 13.26 0.45
N LEU A 32 18.82 12.06 1.02
CA LEU A 32 19.66 11.51 2.09
C LEU A 32 21.15 11.38 1.70
N LEU A 33 21.45 11.12 0.43
CA LEU A 33 22.84 11.06 -0.06
C LEU A 33 23.52 12.44 -0.08
N LYS A 34 22.75 13.52 -0.18
CA LYS A 34 23.26 14.89 -0.28
C LYS A 34 23.44 15.54 1.09
N VAL A 35 22.73 15.08 2.14
CA VAL A 35 22.75 15.68 3.48
C VAL A 35 23.66 14.96 4.46
N THR A 36 24.21 15.71 5.42
CA THR A 36 24.90 15.12 6.58
C THR A 36 24.05 15.19 7.83
N ARG A 37 24.23 14.23 8.74
CA ARG A 37 23.48 14.16 10.01
C ARG A 37 21.95 14.18 9.83
N ALA A 38 21.45 13.48 8.81
CA ALA A 38 20.01 13.22 8.73
C ALA A 38 19.57 12.44 9.98
N PRO A 39 18.46 12.84 10.63
CA PRO A 39 17.94 12.15 11.81
C PRO A 39 17.48 10.74 11.43
N SER A 40 17.53 9.85 12.41
CA SER A 40 17.02 8.47 12.34
C SER A 40 15.59 8.43 11.82
N GLU A 41 14.76 9.37 12.26
CA GLU A 41 13.34 9.50 11.97
C GLU A 41 13.07 9.64 10.46
N MET A 42 13.99 10.26 9.70
CA MET A 42 13.83 10.32 8.24
C MET A 42 14.04 8.96 7.59
N ARG A 43 15.03 8.20 8.06
CA ARG A 43 15.28 6.85 7.55
C ARG A 43 14.09 5.94 7.89
N GLU A 44 13.53 6.10 9.09
CA GLU A 44 12.30 5.43 9.50
C GLU A 44 11.11 5.82 8.62
N LEU A 45 10.92 7.11 8.34
CA LEU A 45 9.85 7.57 7.43
C LEU A 45 9.98 6.96 6.02
N LEU A 46 11.20 6.89 5.48
CA LEU A 46 11.44 6.28 4.16
C LEU A 46 11.30 4.75 4.19
N ALA A 47 11.74 4.09 5.26
CA ALA A 47 11.52 2.66 5.45
C ALA A 47 10.02 2.35 5.54
N GLU A 48 9.26 3.18 6.27
CA GLU A 48 7.81 3.04 6.37
C GLU A 48 7.13 3.33 5.03
N SER A 49 7.60 4.32 4.28
CA SER A 49 7.13 4.60 2.91
C SER A 49 7.41 3.43 1.96
N ALA A 50 8.52 2.71 2.14
CA ALA A 50 8.84 1.51 1.37
C ALA A 50 7.90 0.35 1.75
N GLY A 51 7.62 0.18 3.04
CA GLY A 51 6.64 -0.78 3.52
C GLY A 51 5.23 -0.50 2.97
N LEU A 52 4.82 0.78 2.94
CA LEU A 52 3.57 1.20 2.32
C LEU A 52 3.56 0.90 0.81
N ASN A 53 4.64 1.21 0.09
CA ASN A 53 4.74 0.90 -1.35
C ASN A 53 4.59 -0.60 -1.63
N CYS A 54 5.16 -1.47 -0.78
CA CYS A 54 5.00 -2.92 -0.91
C CYS A 54 3.53 -3.36 -0.76
N VAL A 55 2.83 -2.88 0.27
CA VAL A 55 1.42 -3.29 0.48
C VAL A 55 0.49 -2.69 -0.58
N LEU A 56 0.81 -1.51 -1.11
CA LEU A 56 0.11 -0.95 -2.27
C LEU A 56 0.35 -1.78 -3.54
N GLY A 57 1.56 -2.30 -3.75
CA GLY A 57 1.86 -3.22 -4.86
C GLY A 57 1.13 -4.56 -4.73
N GLN A 58 1.00 -5.08 -3.52
CA GLN A 58 0.15 -6.25 -3.25
C GLN A 58 -1.32 -5.96 -3.56
N LEU A 59 -1.82 -4.79 -3.14
CA LEU A 59 -3.18 -4.37 -3.44
C LEU A 59 -3.41 -4.20 -4.95
N GLN A 60 -2.42 -3.67 -5.68
CA GLN A 60 -2.48 -3.58 -7.14
C GLN A 60 -2.54 -4.97 -7.78
N SER A 61 -1.78 -5.93 -7.26
CA SER A 61 -1.84 -7.32 -7.74
C SER A 61 -3.23 -7.95 -7.53
N LEU A 62 -3.94 -7.56 -6.46
CA LEU A 62 -5.32 -7.99 -6.19
C LEU A 62 -6.31 -7.34 -7.18
N VAL A 63 -6.12 -6.06 -7.48
CA VAL A 63 -6.92 -5.33 -8.48
C VAL A 63 -6.77 -5.96 -9.87
N ASP A 64 -5.55 -6.32 -10.25
CA ASP A 64 -5.23 -6.88 -11.57
C ASP A 64 -5.66 -8.36 -11.71
N SER A 65 -6.07 -9.01 -10.61
CA SER A 65 -6.56 -10.39 -10.61
C SER A 65 -7.96 -10.49 -11.23
N PRO A 66 -8.21 -11.48 -12.12
CA PRO A 66 -9.54 -11.71 -12.71
C PRO A 66 -10.57 -12.19 -11.68
N THR A 67 -10.11 -12.72 -10.54
CA THR A 67 -10.93 -12.98 -9.35
C THR A 67 -10.78 -11.76 -8.44
N SER A 68 -11.43 -10.65 -8.81
CA SER A 68 -11.28 -9.39 -8.09
C SER A 68 -11.84 -9.55 -6.67
N PRO A 69 -11.04 -9.34 -5.61
CA PRO A 69 -11.55 -9.38 -4.27
C PRO A 69 -12.09 -8.01 -3.90
N ASP A 70 -13.36 -7.79 -4.23
CA ASP A 70 -14.17 -6.66 -3.75
C ASP A 70 -14.07 -6.50 -2.22
N ASP A 71 -13.84 -7.61 -1.50
CA ASP A 71 -13.77 -7.70 -0.04
C ASP A 71 -12.64 -6.86 0.59
N ALA A 72 -11.51 -6.64 -0.11
CA ALA A 72 -10.44 -5.77 0.39
C ALA A 72 -10.63 -4.31 -0.04
N LEU A 73 -11.10 -4.11 -1.27
CA LEU A 73 -11.05 -2.80 -1.94
C LEU A 73 -12.20 -1.89 -1.51
N ILE A 74 -13.41 -2.44 -1.37
CA ILE A 74 -14.60 -1.67 -0.99
C ILE A 74 -14.45 -1.04 0.40
N PRO A 75 -14.06 -1.79 1.46
CA PRO A 75 -13.93 -1.21 2.79
C PRO A 75 -12.85 -0.11 2.85
N LEU A 76 -11.73 -0.29 2.12
CA LEU A 76 -10.67 0.72 2.03
C LEU A 76 -11.14 1.99 1.34
N GLN A 77 -11.97 1.86 0.30
CA GLN A 77 -12.57 2.98 -0.40
C GLN A 77 -13.57 3.73 0.48
N GLU A 78 -14.47 3.01 1.16
CA GLU A 78 -15.48 3.59 2.05
C GLU A 78 -14.86 4.33 3.24
N LEU A 79 -13.76 3.80 3.79
CA LEU A 79 -12.98 4.43 4.85
C LEU A 79 -12.13 5.63 4.34
N GLY A 80 -12.10 5.89 3.03
CA GLY A 80 -11.34 6.99 2.44
C GLY A 80 -9.82 6.81 2.50
N VAL A 81 -9.34 5.58 2.67
CA VAL A 81 -7.92 5.27 2.90
C VAL A 81 -7.06 5.71 1.72
N PHE A 82 -7.56 5.52 0.48
CA PHE A 82 -6.81 5.91 -0.72
C PHE A 82 -6.54 7.41 -0.79
N LYS A 83 -7.56 8.22 -0.48
CA LYS A 83 -7.43 9.68 -0.48
C LYS A 83 -6.48 10.14 0.63
N GLU A 84 -6.63 9.60 1.84
CA GLU A 84 -5.74 9.95 2.95
C GLU A 84 -4.28 9.57 2.66
N CYS A 85 -4.07 8.39 2.06
CA CYS A 85 -2.76 7.93 1.62
C CYS A 85 -2.15 8.88 0.58
N GLN A 86 -2.94 9.29 -0.41
CA GLN A 86 -2.53 10.23 -1.44
C GLN A 86 -2.12 11.57 -0.84
N ASP A 87 -2.97 12.16 -0.01
CA ASP A 87 -2.71 13.46 0.64
C ASP A 87 -1.43 13.41 1.49
N LEU A 88 -1.21 12.30 2.21
CA LEU A 88 -0.02 12.12 3.03
C LEU A 88 1.26 11.96 2.18
N LEU A 89 1.22 11.15 1.12
CA LEU A 89 2.37 10.94 0.23
C LEU A 89 2.71 12.22 -0.54
N VAL A 90 1.72 12.97 -1.03
CA VAL A 90 1.91 14.29 -1.63
C VAL A 90 2.54 15.24 -0.62
N SER A 91 2.05 15.26 0.62
CA SER A 91 2.60 16.11 1.68
C SER A 91 4.05 15.76 2.01
N ILE A 92 4.41 14.48 2.07
CA ILE A 92 5.81 14.03 2.29
C ILE A 92 6.68 14.42 1.10
N LYS A 93 6.20 14.22 -0.13
CA LYS A 93 6.93 14.61 -1.33
C LYS A 93 7.19 16.11 -1.36
N HIS A 94 6.16 16.92 -1.13
CA HIS A 94 6.28 18.38 -1.10
C HIS A 94 7.28 18.85 -0.04
N SER A 95 7.21 18.25 1.15
CA SER A 95 8.19 18.45 2.21
C SER A 95 9.63 18.21 1.73
N ILE A 96 9.90 17.11 1.01
CA ILE A 96 11.22 16.80 0.45
C ILE A 96 11.61 17.81 -0.64
N ASP A 97 10.70 18.14 -1.54
CA ASP A 97 10.94 19.05 -2.67
C ASP A 97 11.26 20.48 -2.21
N VAL A 98 10.51 21.01 -1.24
CA VAL A 98 10.75 22.34 -0.64
C VAL A 98 12.15 22.40 -0.03
N CYS A 99 12.56 21.32 0.63
CA CYS A 99 13.93 21.21 1.12
C CYS A 99 14.90 21.30 -0.06
N GLU A 100 14.83 20.40 -1.04
CA GLU A 100 15.76 20.43 -2.18
C GLU A 100 15.86 21.80 -2.87
N GLN A 101 14.74 22.52 -3.03
CA GLN A 101 14.71 23.85 -3.66
C GLN A 101 15.34 24.96 -2.81
N GLU A 102 14.97 25.07 -1.53
CA GLU A 102 15.55 26.08 -0.64
C GLU A 102 17.05 25.83 -0.43
N TYR A 103 17.48 24.56 -0.47
CA TYR A 103 18.89 24.20 -0.39
C TYR A 103 19.68 24.41 -1.67
N GLY A 104 19.08 24.16 -2.85
CA GLY A 104 19.70 24.48 -4.14
C GLY A 104 20.07 25.96 -4.28
N LYS A 105 19.34 26.85 -3.61
CA LYS A 105 19.65 28.29 -3.53
C LYS A 105 20.80 28.60 -2.57
N GLN A 106 20.88 27.95 -1.40
CA GLN A 106 21.94 28.19 -0.41
C GLN A 106 23.30 27.58 -0.79
N MET A 107 23.31 26.46 -1.52
CA MET A 107 24.55 25.74 -1.90
C MET A 107 25.40 26.47 -2.95
N ARG A 108 24.84 27.46 -3.66
CA ARG A 108 25.64 28.37 -4.51
C ARG A 108 26.59 29.26 -3.71
N SER A 109 26.42 29.40 -2.40
CA SER A 109 27.22 30.32 -1.58
C SER A 109 28.29 29.67 -0.71
N LEU A 110 28.14 28.43 -0.21
CA LEU A 110 29.08 27.87 0.76
C LEU A 110 29.18 26.34 0.64
N GLY A 111 30.40 25.85 0.37
CA GLY A 111 30.75 24.43 0.20
C GLY A 111 30.72 23.58 1.47
N HIS A 112 29.74 23.80 2.35
CA HIS A 112 29.57 23.03 3.58
C HIS A 112 28.46 21.98 3.44
N ARG A 113 28.74 20.78 3.95
CA ARG A 113 27.80 19.65 4.06
C ARG A 113 26.55 20.03 4.86
N LEU A 114 25.37 19.67 4.35
CA LEU A 114 24.06 20.16 4.82
C LEU A 114 23.70 19.76 6.24
N ILE A 115 23.04 20.69 6.96
CA ILE A 115 22.34 20.48 8.24
C ILE A 115 20.85 20.32 7.96
N TRP A 116 20.21 19.40 8.66
CA TRP A 116 18.85 18.91 8.40
C TRP A 116 17.72 19.97 8.59
N PRO A 117 16.78 20.15 7.63
CA PRO A 117 15.65 21.12 7.66
C PRO A 117 14.55 20.84 8.66
N PHE A 118 14.15 19.58 8.80
CA PHE A 118 12.82 19.28 9.31
C PHE A 118 12.76 19.33 10.82
N LYS A 119 11.63 19.83 11.33
CA LYS A 119 11.26 19.64 12.73
C LYS A 119 10.96 18.17 12.94
N GLU A 120 11.70 17.54 13.84
CA GLU A 120 11.55 16.13 14.22
C GLU A 120 10.09 15.75 14.51
N LYS A 121 9.34 16.66 15.14
CA LYS A 121 7.90 16.49 15.41
C LYS A 121 7.07 16.26 14.14
N GLU A 122 7.32 17.00 13.07
CA GLU A 122 6.58 16.88 11.81
C GLU A 122 6.87 15.53 11.11
N ILE A 123 8.13 15.07 11.17
CA ILE A 123 8.50 13.75 10.66
C ILE A 123 7.79 12.66 11.45
N LYS A 124 7.78 12.77 12.79
CA LYS A 124 7.12 11.78 13.66
C LYS A 124 5.62 11.70 13.41
N GLU A 125 4.96 12.83 13.22
CA GLU A 125 3.53 12.88 12.87
C GLU A 125 3.26 12.21 11.51
N LYS A 126 4.06 12.52 10.48
CA LYS A 126 3.93 11.88 9.16
C LYS A 126 4.19 10.38 9.23
N LEU A 127 5.22 9.97 9.97
CA LEU A 127 5.56 8.56 10.20
C LEU A 127 4.40 7.81 10.85
N GLN A 128 3.87 8.32 11.96
CA GLN A 128 2.74 7.69 12.67
C GLN A 128 1.52 7.51 11.78
N ARG A 129 1.18 8.53 10.98
CA ARG A 129 0.06 8.45 10.03
C ARG A 129 0.32 7.41 8.95
N LEU A 130 1.55 7.32 8.45
CA LEU A 130 1.92 6.38 7.39
C LEU A 130 1.89 4.94 7.89
N THR A 131 2.41 4.69 9.10
CA THR A 131 2.30 3.40 9.80
C THR A 131 0.84 2.98 9.99
N ARG A 132 -0.03 3.92 10.39
CA ARG A 132 -1.47 3.64 10.55
C ARG A 132 -2.11 3.23 9.24
N ILE A 133 -1.90 4.00 8.17
CA ILE A 133 -2.47 3.72 6.84
C ILE A 133 -1.97 2.37 6.32
N ARG A 134 -0.68 2.10 6.41
CA ARG A 134 -0.12 0.78 6.05
C ARG A 134 -0.76 -0.34 6.84
N GLY A 135 -0.90 -0.18 8.16
CA GLY A 135 -1.53 -1.19 9.03
C GLY A 135 -2.97 -1.51 8.62
N ILE A 136 -3.74 -0.49 8.24
CA ILE A 136 -5.11 -0.65 7.72
C ILE A 136 -5.10 -1.43 6.40
N ILE A 137 -4.24 -1.05 5.44
CA ILE A 137 -4.13 -1.72 4.14
C ILE A 137 -3.70 -3.19 4.32
N SER A 138 -2.66 -3.44 5.11
CA SER A 138 -2.20 -4.81 5.41
C SER A 138 -3.33 -5.65 6.03
N SER A 139 -4.06 -5.10 7.00
CA SER A 139 -5.14 -5.82 7.66
C SER A 139 -6.27 -6.18 6.68
N ALA A 140 -6.60 -5.28 5.74
CA ALA A 140 -7.59 -5.56 4.70
C ALA A 140 -7.13 -6.67 3.74
N ILE A 141 -5.85 -6.67 3.34
CA ILE A 141 -5.26 -7.72 2.51
C ILE A 141 -5.28 -9.06 3.25
N ASP A 142 -4.84 -9.10 4.51
CA ASP A 142 -4.82 -10.32 5.33
C ASP A 142 -6.22 -10.89 5.54
N ASN A 143 -7.21 -10.03 5.79
CA ASN A 143 -8.60 -10.44 5.93
C ASN A 143 -9.14 -11.04 4.63
N ASN A 144 -8.87 -10.40 3.49
CA ASN A 144 -9.27 -10.92 2.19
C ASN A 144 -8.63 -12.27 1.87
N MET A 145 -7.33 -12.44 2.16
CA MET A 145 -6.67 -13.74 2.01
C MET A 145 -7.32 -14.82 2.88
N ALA A 146 -7.64 -14.49 4.14
CA ALA A 146 -8.33 -15.41 5.04
C ALA A 146 -9.74 -15.80 4.52
N MET A 147 -10.48 -14.84 3.95
CA MET A 147 -11.78 -15.11 3.33
C MET A 147 -11.66 -15.99 2.09
N ALA A 148 -10.67 -15.74 1.24
CA ALA A 148 -10.40 -16.57 0.07
C ALA A 148 -10.07 -18.02 0.46
N LEU A 149 -9.23 -18.23 1.49
CA LEU A 149 -8.93 -19.57 2.00
C LEU A 149 -10.19 -20.29 2.50
N ARG A 150 -11.05 -19.61 3.27
CA ARG A 150 -12.33 -20.20 3.73
C ARG A 150 -13.23 -20.60 2.58
N ARG A 151 -13.31 -19.79 1.51
CA ARG A 151 -14.10 -20.13 0.31
C ARG A 151 -13.58 -21.41 -0.36
N LEU A 152 -12.25 -21.57 -0.43
CA LEU A 152 -11.62 -22.77 -0.98
C LEU A 152 -11.91 -24.00 -0.11
N GLU A 153 -11.78 -23.90 1.22
CA GLU A 153 -12.09 -24.99 2.15
C GLU A 153 -13.54 -25.47 2.01
N VAL A 154 -14.50 -24.53 1.98
CA VAL A 154 -15.92 -24.83 1.78
C VAL A 154 -16.17 -25.52 0.43
N GLY A 155 -15.55 -25.00 -0.64
CA GLY A 155 -15.65 -25.61 -1.96
C GLY A 155 -15.07 -27.03 -2.01
N GLN A 156 -13.96 -27.28 -1.32
CA GLN A 156 -13.33 -28.59 -1.23
C GLN A 156 -14.20 -29.60 -0.49
N ILE A 157 -14.86 -29.18 0.59
CA ILE A 157 -15.80 -30.01 1.35
C ILE A 157 -17.00 -30.38 0.47
N ALA A 158 -17.59 -29.41 -0.24
CA ALA A 158 -18.71 -29.66 -1.13
C ALA A 158 -18.34 -30.64 -2.26
N ALA A 159 -17.17 -30.46 -2.88
CA ALA A 159 -16.69 -31.36 -3.92
C ALA A 159 -16.44 -32.78 -3.39
N HIS A 160 -15.88 -32.94 -2.19
CA HIS A 160 -15.73 -34.26 -1.57
C HIS A 160 -17.09 -34.94 -1.33
N GLN A 161 -18.08 -34.19 -0.83
CA GLN A 161 -19.43 -34.73 -0.61
C GLN A 161 -20.08 -35.18 -1.92
N GLU A 162 -19.91 -34.44 -3.02
CA GLU A 162 -20.41 -34.87 -4.32
C GLU A 162 -19.73 -36.15 -4.82
N ILE A 163 -18.41 -36.28 -4.64
CA ILE A 163 -17.67 -37.49 -5.00
C ILE A 163 -18.18 -38.70 -4.20
N ASP A 164 -18.39 -38.53 -2.89
CA ASP A 164 -18.92 -39.59 -2.03
C ASP A 164 -20.35 -39.99 -2.44
N ASN A 165 -21.20 -39.01 -2.76
CA ASN A 165 -22.55 -39.24 -3.26
C ASN A 165 -22.56 -39.98 -4.61
N ILE A 166 -21.65 -39.64 -5.53
CA ILE A 166 -21.51 -40.35 -6.81
C ILE A 166 -21.02 -41.78 -6.57
N SER A 167 -20.02 -41.96 -5.70
CA SER A 167 -19.47 -43.28 -5.39
C SER A 167 -20.51 -44.22 -4.78
N THR A 168 -21.31 -43.71 -3.83
CA THR A 168 -22.39 -44.46 -3.19
C THR A 168 -23.50 -44.83 -4.17
N ASN A 169 -23.91 -43.89 -5.03
CA ASN A 169 -24.90 -44.17 -6.08
C ASN A 169 -24.41 -45.23 -7.08
N LEU A 170 -23.15 -45.17 -7.52
CA LEU A 170 -22.59 -46.17 -8.43
C LEU A 170 -22.56 -47.57 -7.81
N ARG A 171 -22.18 -47.69 -6.53
CA ARG A 171 -22.23 -48.99 -5.82
C ARG A 171 -23.65 -49.56 -5.80
N SER A 172 -24.65 -48.72 -5.55
CA SER A 172 -26.05 -49.16 -5.51
C SER A 172 -26.64 -49.60 -6.85
N GLN A 173 -25.97 -49.32 -7.98
CA GLN A 173 -26.40 -49.75 -9.32
C GLN A 173 -25.74 -51.05 -9.80
N VAL A 174 -24.70 -51.52 -9.10
CA VAL A 174 -23.94 -52.72 -9.48
C VAL A 174 -24.40 -53.96 -8.70
N ASP A 175 -25.11 -53.77 -7.59
CA ASP A 175 -25.80 -54.81 -6.81
C ASP A 175 -27.26 -54.99 -7.25
#